data_AF-A0A0W0SRV9-F1
#
_entry.id   AF-A0A0W0SRV9-F1
#
_cell.length_a   1.000
_cell.length_b   1.000
_cell.length_c   1.000
_cell.angle_alpha   90.00
_cell.angle_beta   90.00
_cell.angle_gamma   90.00
#
_symmetry.space_group_name_H-M   'P 1'
#
loop_
_entity.id
_entity.type
_entity.pdbx_description
1 polymer ?
#
loop_
_entity_poly.entity_id
_entity_poly.type
_entity_poly.pdbx_seq_one_letter_code
_entity_poly.pdbx_strand_id
1 'polypeptide(L)'
;MVYKMPLYKTIQEETNELRVNFTTHANLYYFPGTQDILEKIEQIEIVYKKKVLEQSKEADSLRLDQISFIHHVTNDLKQDLRSKDELVRLGAERALLGVVIHRYLRLIDSYKPKFEVSIVGAMTFFASKVAYKDVSNCELHNTLLELFGFAKLEPYTILLCCNALQNYLMLERSKGRYAYINKDADFFERLNDLIKDAKANIIALAKVPIETQLDYISYVESMGVALSTTDEKVSKYIERLSKLIKKRLEALAEEGHIDRETLFEDLDTLSPSPTIRLIFEDFVPDLVITKNGEMHTKNSEGEWKVDGEFQKVLSTCLAVHSKNTLLGAYLLCLSQSNEDTPHLRLALCSAIGITSLNPLNKEREEDRAIIIKTLDHLKRFMRRGVTDKVKFTVWGNEDEMTRALTQLKGSYESETMSLAL
;
A
#
# COMPACT_ATOMS: atom_id res chain seq x y z
N MET A 1 -0.92 14.46 -27.72
CA MET A 1 -0.34 15.13 -26.54
C MET A 1 0.57 14.15 -25.85
N VAL A 2 1.88 14.48 -25.74
CA VAL A 2 2.91 13.69 -25.04
C VAL A 2 2.60 13.63 -23.55
N TYR A 3 2.87 12.50 -22.92
CA TYR A 3 2.69 12.31 -21.49
C TYR A 3 3.58 13.28 -20.70
N LYS A 4 2.96 14.04 -19.81
CA LYS A 4 3.63 14.94 -18.87
C LYS A 4 3.85 14.20 -17.56
N MET A 5 5.11 13.90 -17.25
CA MET A 5 5.49 13.35 -15.96
C MET A 5 5.14 14.32 -14.82
N PRO A 6 4.48 13.85 -13.74
CA PRO A 6 4.25 14.67 -12.56
C PRO A 6 5.56 15.09 -11.86
N LEU A 7 5.46 16.04 -10.93
CA LEU A 7 6.59 16.42 -10.09
C LEU A 7 6.94 15.30 -9.11
N TYR A 8 8.21 15.20 -8.70
CA TYR A 8 8.66 14.14 -7.78
C TYR A 8 7.87 14.16 -6.47
N LYS A 9 7.71 15.35 -5.87
CA LYS A 9 6.93 15.54 -4.65
C LYS A 9 5.50 15.01 -4.79
N THR A 10 4.84 15.30 -5.91
CA THR A 10 3.48 14.82 -6.19
C THR A 10 3.43 13.29 -6.26
N ILE A 11 4.36 12.65 -6.98
CA ILE A 11 4.38 11.17 -7.05
C ILE A 11 4.65 10.56 -5.67
N GLN A 12 5.50 11.20 -4.87
CA GLN A 12 5.80 10.74 -3.51
C GLN A 12 4.57 10.85 -2.58
N GLU A 13 3.81 11.94 -2.67
CA GLU A 13 2.55 12.12 -1.94
C GLU A 13 1.50 11.08 -2.36
N GLU A 14 1.32 10.88 -3.67
CA GLU A 14 0.43 9.85 -4.22
C GLU A 14 0.88 8.42 -3.86
N THR A 15 2.19 8.19 -3.73
CA THR A 15 2.73 6.91 -3.27
C THR A 15 2.32 6.62 -1.82
N ASN A 16 2.30 7.64 -0.96
CA ASN A 16 1.89 7.47 0.44
C ASN A 16 0.40 7.18 0.58
N GLU A 17 -0.42 7.62 -0.38
CA GLU A 17 -1.88 7.38 -0.43
C GLU A 17 -2.26 6.16 -1.30
N LEU A 18 -1.30 5.50 -1.93
CA LEU A 18 -1.56 4.49 -2.97
C LEU A 18 -2.45 3.33 -2.47
N ARG A 19 -2.19 2.85 -1.25
CA ARG A 19 -3.01 1.81 -0.62
C ARG A 19 -4.42 2.29 -0.30
N VAL A 20 -4.59 3.54 0.13
CA VAL A 20 -5.91 4.14 0.40
C VAL A 20 -6.70 4.27 -0.91
N ASN A 21 -6.04 4.75 -1.97
CA ASN A 21 -6.62 4.86 -3.31
C ASN A 21 -7.05 3.49 -3.85
N PHE A 22 -6.20 2.47 -3.74
CA PHE A 22 -6.56 1.10 -4.13
C PHE A 22 -7.74 0.56 -3.32
N THR A 23 -7.69 0.71 -1.99
CA THR A 23 -8.78 0.28 -1.07
C THR A 23 -10.10 0.91 -1.49
N THR A 24 -10.09 2.20 -1.83
CA THR A 24 -11.27 2.94 -2.31
C THR A 24 -11.77 2.39 -3.65
N HIS A 25 -10.88 2.21 -4.63
CA HIS A 25 -11.26 1.71 -5.96
C HIS A 25 -11.77 0.28 -5.92
N ALA A 26 -11.15 -0.60 -5.13
CA ALA A 26 -11.56 -1.98 -4.93
C ALA A 26 -12.73 -2.12 -3.93
N ASN A 27 -13.20 -1.00 -3.36
CA ASN A 27 -14.26 -0.94 -2.35
C ASN A 27 -14.00 -1.92 -1.19
N LEU A 28 -12.75 -1.98 -0.73
CA LEU A 28 -12.34 -2.77 0.41
C LEU A 28 -12.64 -2.04 1.72
N TYR A 29 -12.81 -2.80 2.80
CA TYR A 29 -12.92 -2.26 4.13
C TYR A 29 -11.65 -1.50 4.53
N TYR A 30 -11.82 -0.25 4.98
CA TYR A 30 -10.71 0.54 5.51
C TYR A 30 -10.42 0.08 6.94
N PHE A 31 -9.27 -0.55 7.14
CA PHE A 31 -8.85 -1.02 8.46
C PHE A 31 -8.58 0.16 9.39
N PRO A 32 -9.35 0.32 10.49
CA PRO A 32 -9.04 1.31 11.49
C PRO A 32 -7.73 0.99 12.22
N GLY A 33 -7.02 2.02 12.67
CA GLY A 33 -5.82 1.83 13.50
C GLY A 33 -6.15 1.22 14.87
N THR A 34 -5.14 0.70 15.56
CA THR A 34 -5.28 0.02 16.87
C THR A 34 -6.17 0.79 17.85
N GLN A 35 -5.90 2.09 17.99
CA GLN A 35 -6.59 2.95 18.97
C GLN A 35 -8.07 3.12 18.62
N ASP A 36 -8.40 3.33 17.34
CA ASP A 36 -9.77 3.46 16.87
C ASP A 36 -10.55 2.14 17.02
N ILE A 37 -9.91 0.98 16.80
CA ILE A 37 -10.52 -0.33 17.10
C ILE A 37 -10.90 -0.43 18.57
N LEU A 38 -9.97 -0.07 19.47
CA LEU A 38 -10.19 -0.16 20.92
C LEU A 38 -11.32 0.77 21.37
N GLU A 39 -11.31 2.02 20.91
CA GLU A 39 -12.36 3.01 21.22
C GLU A 39 -13.73 2.55 20.75
N LYS A 40 -13.82 2.01 19.52
CA LYS A 40 -15.07 1.44 19.00
C LYS A 40 -15.56 0.27 19.84
N ILE A 41 -14.67 -0.62 20.27
CA ILE A 41 -15.04 -1.78 21.11
C ILE A 41 -15.55 -1.33 22.48
N GLU A 42 -14.87 -0.38 23.13
CA GLU A 42 -15.30 0.18 24.41
C GLU A 42 -16.70 0.81 24.34
N GLN A 43 -17.08 1.34 23.17
CA GLN A 43 -18.39 1.94 22.94
C GLN A 43 -19.53 0.94 22.65
N ILE A 44 -19.24 -0.33 22.31
CA ILE A 44 -20.27 -1.29 21.88
C ILE A 44 -21.38 -1.42 22.92
N GLU A 45 -21.03 -1.69 24.18
CA GLU A 45 -22.03 -1.90 25.24
C GLU A 45 -22.87 -0.65 25.50
N ILE A 46 -22.22 0.52 25.51
CA ILE A 46 -22.86 1.82 25.76
C ILE A 46 -23.88 2.11 24.67
N VAL A 47 -23.47 2.00 23.40
CA VAL A 47 -24.34 2.28 22.24
C VAL A 47 -25.45 1.25 22.15
N TYR A 48 -25.16 -0.03 22.37
CA TYR A 48 -26.18 -1.09 22.41
C TYR A 48 -27.25 -0.83 23.47
N LYS A 49 -26.85 -0.55 24.72
CA LYS A 49 -27.79 -0.27 25.82
C LYS A 49 -28.62 0.98 25.52
N LYS A 50 -28.01 2.02 24.97
CA LYS A 50 -28.72 3.24 24.56
C LYS A 50 -29.83 2.92 23.54
N LYS A 51 -29.52 2.18 22.46
CA LYS A 51 -30.50 1.80 21.43
C LYS A 51 -31.63 0.93 21.98
N VAL A 52 -31.32 -0.01 22.87
CA VAL A 52 -32.33 -0.86 23.52
C VAL A 52 -33.27 -0.04 24.40
N LEU A 53 -32.74 0.91 25.17
CA LEU A 53 -33.52 1.83 25.99
C LEU A 53 -34.41 2.76 25.16
N GLU A 54 -33.91 3.27 24.02
CA GLU A 54 -34.70 4.07 23.07
C GLU A 54 -35.93 3.32 22.54
N GLN A 55 -35.88 1.98 22.52
CA GLN A 55 -37.01 1.12 22.16
C GLN A 55 -37.87 0.67 23.35
N SER A 56 -37.62 1.21 24.55
CA SER A 56 -38.29 0.81 25.79
C SER A 56 -38.20 -0.70 26.09
N LYS A 57 -37.06 -1.33 25.74
CA LYS A 57 -36.76 -2.75 25.98
C LYS A 57 -35.70 -2.89 27.07
N GLU A 58 -35.62 -4.06 27.69
CA GLU A 58 -34.49 -4.44 28.53
C GLU A 58 -33.35 -5.02 27.70
N ALA A 59 -32.12 -4.84 28.17
CA ALA A 59 -30.93 -5.41 27.52
C ALA A 59 -30.97 -6.93 27.56
N ASP A 60 -30.84 -7.55 26.39
CA ASP A 60 -30.87 -9.00 26.23
C ASP A 60 -29.58 -9.61 26.79
N SER A 61 -29.71 -10.55 27.73
CA SER A 61 -28.57 -11.17 28.41
C SER A 61 -27.65 -11.94 27.45
N LEU A 62 -28.19 -12.57 26.40
CA LEU A 62 -27.39 -13.23 25.36
C LEU A 62 -26.57 -12.21 24.57
N ARG A 63 -27.13 -11.01 24.31
CA ARG A 63 -26.38 -9.93 23.63
C ARG A 63 -25.28 -9.37 24.52
N LEU A 64 -25.53 -9.22 25.82
CA LEU A 64 -24.50 -8.82 26.77
C LEU A 64 -23.37 -9.87 26.88
N ASP A 65 -23.69 -11.17 26.93
CA ASP A 65 -22.69 -12.25 26.90
C ASP A 65 -21.83 -12.19 25.62
N GLN A 66 -22.43 -11.88 24.47
CA GLN A 66 -21.73 -11.70 23.19
C GLN A 66 -20.79 -10.49 23.20
N ILE A 67 -21.22 -9.38 23.79
CA ILE A 67 -20.39 -8.17 23.96
C ILE A 67 -19.23 -8.46 24.93
N SER A 68 -19.49 -9.10 26.06
CA SER A 68 -18.45 -9.50 27.02
C SER A 68 -17.39 -10.41 26.40
N PHE A 69 -17.78 -11.31 25.49
CA PHE A 69 -16.83 -12.13 24.74
C PHE A 69 -15.86 -11.27 23.89
N ILE A 70 -16.37 -10.25 23.20
CA ILE A 70 -15.52 -9.31 22.43
C ILE A 70 -14.53 -8.62 23.40
N HIS A 71 -15.01 -8.08 24.52
CA HIS A 71 -14.13 -7.43 25.52
C HIS A 71 -13.07 -8.38 26.11
N HIS A 72 -13.41 -9.64 26.36
CA HIS A 72 -12.45 -10.63 26.84
C HIS A 72 -11.34 -10.88 25.83
N VAL A 73 -11.68 -11.06 24.55
CA VAL A 73 -10.69 -11.20 23.47
C VAL A 73 -9.81 -9.94 23.38
N THR A 74 -10.38 -8.74 23.48
CA THR A 74 -9.62 -7.48 23.53
C THR A 74 -8.59 -7.50 24.66
N ASN A 75 -9.01 -7.88 25.87
CA ASN A 75 -8.14 -7.92 27.05
C ASN A 75 -6.99 -8.90 26.88
N ASP A 76 -7.24 -10.06 26.29
CA ASP A 76 -6.22 -11.08 26.05
C ASP A 76 -5.20 -10.66 25.00
N LEU A 77 -5.63 -9.93 23.97
CA LEU A 77 -4.78 -9.41 22.91
C LEU A 77 -4.05 -8.12 23.28
N LYS A 78 -4.27 -7.53 24.47
CA LYS A 78 -3.70 -6.22 24.86
C LYS A 78 -2.18 -6.12 24.70
N GLN A 79 -1.44 -7.19 24.98
CA GLN A 79 0.02 -7.19 24.81
C GLN A 79 0.41 -7.21 23.33
N ASP A 80 -0.21 -8.10 22.55
CA ASP A 80 0.07 -8.25 21.12
C ASP A 80 -0.31 -6.96 20.36
N LEU A 81 -1.39 -6.27 20.74
CA LEU A 81 -1.81 -4.97 20.21
C LEU A 81 -0.83 -3.82 20.51
N ARG A 82 0.00 -3.95 21.56
CA ARG A 82 1.04 -2.96 21.93
C ARG A 82 2.43 -3.34 21.39
N SER A 83 2.53 -4.42 20.62
CA SER A 83 3.80 -4.89 20.09
C SER A 83 4.43 -3.86 19.14
N LYS A 84 5.76 -3.74 19.22
CA LYS A 84 6.55 -3.00 18.22
C LYS A 84 6.75 -3.81 16.94
N ASP A 85 6.55 -5.13 17.00
CA ASP A 85 6.52 -5.97 15.82
C ASP A 85 5.19 -5.76 15.09
N GLU A 86 5.30 -5.19 13.89
CA GLU A 86 4.15 -4.86 13.04
C GLU A 86 3.32 -6.11 12.70
N LEU A 87 3.94 -7.27 12.45
CA LEU A 87 3.21 -8.49 12.10
C LEU A 87 2.38 -9.01 13.27
N VAL A 88 2.95 -8.98 14.48
CA VAL A 88 2.24 -9.37 15.70
C VAL A 88 1.06 -8.42 15.97
N ARG A 89 1.30 -7.11 15.89
CA ARG A 89 0.28 -6.08 16.10
C ARG A 89 -0.86 -6.20 15.09
N LEU A 90 -0.55 -6.26 13.80
CA LEU A 90 -1.55 -6.41 12.73
C LEU A 90 -2.32 -7.73 12.85
N GLY A 91 -1.66 -8.82 13.26
CA GLY A 91 -2.32 -10.10 13.54
C GLY A 91 -3.36 -9.99 14.66
N ALA A 92 -3.03 -9.29 15.75
CA ALA A 92 -3.95 -9.04 16.86
C ALA A 92 -5.11 -8.12 16.46
N GLU A 93 -4.85 -7.05 15.69
CA GLU A 93 -5.90 -6.16 15.16
C GLU A 93 -6.91 -6.94 14.29
N ARG A 94 -6.42 -7.80 13.40
CA ARG A 94 -7.25 -8.65 12.53
C ARG A 94 -8.04 -9.68 13.32
N ALA A 95 -7.45 -10.31 14.33
CA ALA A 95 -8.17 -11.25 15.20
C ALA A 95 -9.30 -10.54 15.98
N LEU A 96 -9.03 -9.32 16.43
CA LEU A 96 -9.98 -8.48 17.15
C LEU A 96 -11.13 -8.01 16.25
N LEU A 97 -10.84 -7.53 15.05
CA LEU A 97 -11.89 -7.27 14.05
C LEU A 97 -12.62 -8.54 13.65
N GLY A 98 -11.92 -9.68 13.60
CA GLY A 98 -12.49 -11.00 13.32
C GLY A 98 -13.57 -11.40 14.31
N VAL A 99 -13.38 -11.15 15.61
CA VAL A 99 -14.42 -11.45 16.61
C VAL A 99 -15.67 -10.60 16.40
N VAL A 100 -15.50 -9.31 16.05
CA VAL A 100 -16.60 -8.39 15.79
C VAL A 100 -17.33 -8.76 14.50
N ILE A 101 -16.59 -8.98 13.40
CA ILE A 101 -17.13 -9.38 12.08
C ILE A 101 -17.88 -10.71 12.18
N HIS A 102 -17.28 -11.72 12.81
CA HIS A 102 -17.92 -13.02 13.02
C HIS A 102 -19.26 -12.85 13.76
N ARG A 103 -19.30 -12.00 14.80
CA ARG A 103 -20.54 -11.73 15.52
C ARG A 103 -21.56 -10.99 14.65
N TYR A 104 -21.12 -9.96 13.93
CA TYR A 104 -21.97 -9.20 13.01
C TYR A 104 -22.64 -10.10 11.97
N LEU A 105 -21.86 -10.92 11.25
CA LEU A 105 -22.38 -11.82 10.22
C LEU A 105 -23.31 -12.89 10.80
N ARG A 106 -22.96 -13.47 11.95
CA ARG A 106 -23.84 -14.45 12.60
C ARG A 106 -25.17 -13.85 13.08
N LEU A 107 -25.23 -12.55 13.38
CA LEU A 107 -26.50 -11.89 13.71
C LEU A 107 -27.39 -11.83 12.46
N ILE A 108 -26.83 -11.57 11.28
CA ILE A 108 -27.57 -11.64 10.02
C ILE A 108 -28.10 -13.06 9.81
N ASP A 109 -27.27 -14.08 9.95
CA ASP A 109 -27.69 -15.48 9.75
C ASP A 109 -28.75 -15.94 10.74
N SER A 110 -28.73 -15.42 11.98
CA SER A 110 -29.74 -15.75 12.99
C SER A 110 -31.13 -15.21 12.66
N TYR A 111 -31.21 -14.23 11.76
CA TYR A 111 -32.45 -13.58 11.33
C TYR A 111 -32.82 -13.96 9.88
N LYS A 112 -31.99 -14.74 9.18
CA LYS A 112 -32.33 -15.31 7.86
C LYS A 112 -33.43 -16.37 7.99
N PRO A 113 -34.35 -16.46 7.02
CA PRO A 113 -35.34 -17.53 6.99
C PRO A 113 -34.65 -18.88 6.85
N LYS A 114 -34.84 -19.76 7.83
CA LYS A 114 -34.44 -21.17 7.72
C LYS A 114 -35.43 -21.87 6.81
N PHE A 115 -35.15 -21.94 5.51
CA PHE A 115 -35.85 -22.86 4.62
C PHE A 115 -35.34 -24.27 4.92
N GLU A 116 -35.97 -24.96 5.87
CA GLU A 116 -35.82 -26.40 5.98
C GLU A 116 -36.46 -27.03 4.73
N VAL A 117 -35.62 -27.63 3.90
CA VAL A 117 -36.05 -28.39 2.72
C VAL A 117 -36.75 -29.66 3.20
N SER A 118 -38.08 -29.59 3.31
CA SER A 118 -38.94 -30.76 3.24
C SER A 118 -40.00 -30.52 2.17
N ILE A 119 -39.79 -31.13 1.00
CA ILE A 119 -40.61 -31.04 -0.20
C ILE A 119 -42.03 -31.62 0.00
N VAL A 120 -42.36 -32.16 1.19
CA VAL A 120 -43.68 -32.76 1.47
C VAL A 120 -44.60 -31.84 2.30
N GLY A 121 -44.08 -30.73 2.86
CA GLY A 121 -44.87 -29.78 3.68
C GLY A 121 -45.25 -28.46 2.99
N ALA A 122 -44.92 -28.31 1.70
CA ALA A 122 -44.88 -27.01 1.01
C ALA A 122 -46.25 -26.37 0.73
N MET A 123 -47.39 -27.06 0.95
CA MET A 123 -48.72 -26.49 0.68
C MET A 123 -49.53 -26.07 1.92
N THR A 124 -49.04 -26.30 3.14
CA THR A 124 -49.76 -25.92 4.38
C THR A 124 -49.02 -24.93 5.30
N PHE A 125 -47.82 -24.47 4.94
CA PHE A 125 -47.03 -23.55 5.78
C PHE A 125 -47.22 -22.05 5.46
N PHE A 126 -47.84 -21.71 4.32
CA PHE A 126 -48.02 -20.31 3.89
C PHE A 126 -49.09 -19.51 4.66
N ALA A 127 -49.70 -20.06 5.72
CA ALA A 127 -50.82 -19.43 6.42
C ALA A 127 -50.68 -19.28 7.95
N SER A 128 -49.56 -19.66 8.59
CA SER A 128 -49.45 -19.53 10.05
C SER A 128 -48.08 -19.07 10.56
N LYS A 129 -48.01 -17.78 10.92
CA LYS A 129 -47.20 -17.23 12.03
C LYS A 129 -45.70 -17.57 12.10
N VAL A 130 -44.93 -17.31 11.05
CA VAL A 130 -43.51 -16.96 11.24
C VAL A 130 -43.38 -15.48 10.96
N ALA A 131 -43.46 -14.66 12.02
CA ALA A 131 -43.13 -13.24 11.92
C ALA A 131 -41.63 -13.16 11.61
N TYR A 132 -41.31 -12.98 10.34
CA TYR A 132 -39.94 -12.70 9.89
C TYR A 132 -39.44 -11.48 10.65
N LYS A 133 -38.35 -11.66 11.40
CA LYS A 133 -37.67 -10.53 12.04
C LYS A 133 -36.57 -10.08 11.09
N ASP A 134 -36.72 -8.90 10.51
CA ASP A 134 -35.63 -8.24 9.82
C ASP A 134 -34.47 -8.01 10.82
N VAL A 135 -33.23 -8.28 10.39
CA VAL A 135 -32.00 -8.06 11.19
C VAL A 135 -31.86 -6.60 11.60
N SER A 136 -32.47 -5.67 10.87
CA SER A 136 -32.59 -4.25 11.24
C SER A 136 -33.27 -4.04 12.60
N ASN A 137 -34.00 -5.02 13.13
CA ASN A 137 -34.58 -4.99 14.48
C ASN A 137 -33.63 -5.53 15.57
N CYS A 138 -32.39 -5.85 15.23
CA CYS A 138 -31.38 -6.30 16.17
C CYS A 138 -30.47 -5.14 16.56
N GLU A 139 -30.63 -4.60 17.77
CA GLU A 139 -29.83 -3.45 18.21
C GLU A 139 -28.33 -3.73 18.24
N LEU A 140 -27.91 -4.95 18.58
CA LEU A 140 -26.48 -5.29 18.53
C LEU A 140 -25.96 -5.26 17.08
N HIS A 141 -26.74 -5.76 16.11
CA HIS A 141 -26.36 -5.66 14.69
C HIS A 141 -26.21 -4.20 14.27
N ASN A 142 -27.18 -3.35 14.62
CA ASN A 142 -27.16 -1.92 14.29
C ASN A 142 -26.01 -1.19 14.96
N THR A 143 -25.70 -1.50 16.22
CA THR A 143 -24.52 -0.97 16.92
C THR A 143 -23.22 -1.34 16.22
N LEU A 144 -23.03 -2.60 15.84
CA LEU A 144 -21.82 -3.03 15.14
C LEU A 144 -21.72 -2.41 13.74
N LEU A 145 -22.85 -2.30 13.03
CA LEU A 145 -22.90 -1.64 11.73
C LEU A 145 -22.52 -0.15 11.83
N GLU A 146 -23.04 0.57 12.82
CA GLU A 146 -22.79 2.00 13.05
C GLU A 146 -21.33 2.26 13.45
N LEU A 147 -20.81 1.52 14.43
CA LEU A 147 -19.47 1.76 14.98
C LEU A 147 -18.37 1.38 13.99
N PHE A 148 -18.56 0.29 13.23
CA PHE A 148 -17.51 -0.25 12.37
C PHE A 148 -17.72 0.01 10.88
N GLY A 149 -18.91 0.45 10.45
CA GLY A 149 -19.17 0.76 9.05
C GLY A 149 -19.21 -0.47 8.13
N PHE A 150 -19.66 -1.63 8.63
CA PHE A 150 -19.66 -2.90 7.89
C PHE A 150 -20.62 -2.97 6.69
N ALA A 151 -21.25 -1.87 6.30
CA ALA A 151 -22.11 -1.81 5.10
C ALA A 151 -21.37 -2.22 3.80
N LYS A 152 -20.04 -2.18 3.81
CA LYS A 152 -19.17 -2.52 2.67
C LYS A 152 -18.22 -3.68 2.97
N LEU A 153 -18.62 -4.62 3.82
CA LEU A 153 -17.74 -5.71 4.21
C LEU A 153 -17.59 -6.75 3.09
N GLU A 154 -16.42 -6.75 2.45
CA GLU A 154 -16.12 -7.62 1.31
C GLU A 154 -15.50 -8.96 1.74
N PRO A 155 -15.59 -10.01 0.89
CA PRO A 155 -15.08 -11.35 1.20
C PRO A 155 -13.62 -11.40 1.65
N TYR A 156 -12.76 -10.52 1.12
CA TYR A 156 -11.35 -10.48 1.48
C TYR A 156 -11.12 -10.09 2.95
N THR A 157 -11.74 -9.00 3.42
CA THR A 157 -11.66 -8.63 4.84
C THR A 157 -12.25 -9.70 5.75
N ILE A 158 -13.37 -10.34 5.36
CA ILE A 158 -13.95 -11.46 6.12
C ILE A 158 -12.92 -12.58 6.25
N LEU A 159 -12.34 -13.02 5.15
CA LEU A 159 -11.35 -14.10 5.14
C LEU A 159 -10.17 -13.77 6.06
N LEU A 160 -9.58 -12.59 5.89
CA LEU A 160 -8.39 -12.14 6.63
C LEU A 160 -8.66 -12.11 8.14
N CYS A 161 -9.74 -11.48 8.55
CA CYS A 161 -10.09 -11.27 9.95
C CYS A 161 -10.58 -12.56 10.62
N CYS A 162 -11.44 -13.34 9.96
CA CYS A 162 -11.94 -14.60 10.51
C CYS A 162 -10.84 -15.67 10.59
N ASN A 163 -9.90 -15.73 9.65
CA ASN A 163 -8.71 -16.59 9.78
C ASN A 163 -7.84 -16.17 10.96
N ALA A 164 -7.59 -14.86 11.13
CA ALA A 164 -6.82 -14.36 12.26
C ALA A 164 -7.49 -14.72 13.61
N LEU A 165 -8.82 -14.59 13.69
CA LEU A 165 -9.59 -15.05 14.84
C LEU A 165 -9.45 -16.56 15.07
N GLN A 166 -9.63 -17.37 14.03
CA GLN A 166 -9.53 -18.83 14.13
C GLN A 166 -8.15 -19.24 14.65
N ASN A 167 -7.08 -18.69 14.05
CA ASN A 167 -5.70 -18.95 14.47
C ASN A 167 -5.50 -18.58 15.95
N TYR A 168 -6.00 -17.42 16.37
CA TYR A 168 -5.94 -16.98 17.76
C TYR A 168 -6.67 -17.93 18.72
N LEU A 169 -7.89 -18.36 18.38
CA LEU A 169 -8.71 -19.25 19.21
C LEU A 169 -8.16 -20.69 19.28
N MET A 170 -7.39 -21.10 18.28
CA MET A 170 -6.74 -22.41 18.20
C MET A 170 -5.41 -22.47 18.96
N LEU A 171 -4.86 -21.34 19.41
CA LEU A 171 -3.71 -21.32 20.31
C LEU A 171 -4.05 -22.03 21.62
N GLU A 172 -3.13 -22.85 22.13
CA GLU A 172 -3.33 -23.58 23.40
C GLU A 172 -3.70 -22.65 24.56
N ARG A 173 -3.11 -21.45 24.60
CA ARG A 173 -3.37 -20.41 25.61
C ARG A 173 -4.80 -19.84 25.58
N SER A 174 -5.56 -20.09 24.51
CA SER A 174 -6.90 -19.52 24.26
C SER A 174 -8.00 -20.59 24.19
N LYS A 175 -7.62 -21.85 23.96
CA LYS A 175 -8.55 -22.96 23.72
C LYS A 175 -9.42 -23.24 24.95
N GLY A 176 -10.74 -23.23 24.77
CA GLY A 176 -11.72 -23.60 25.80
C GLY A 176 -11.90 -22.60 26.95
N ARG A 177 -11.26 -21.41 26.90
CA ARG A 177 -11.35 -20.42 27.98
C ARG A 177 -12.63 -19.58 27.97
N TYR A 178 -13.27 -19.47 26.81
CA TYR A 178 -14.42 -18.58 26.64
C TYR A 178 -15.73 -19.33 26.84
N ALA A 179 -16.41 -19.04 27.95
CA ALA A 179 -17.71 -19.65 28.27
C ALA A 179 -18.75 -19.47 27.15
N TYR A 180 -18.75 -18.32 26.46
CA TYR A 180 -19.62 -18.07 25.32
C TYR A 180 -19.39 -19.07 24.17
N ILE A 181 -18.14 -19.38 23.84
CA ILE A 181 -17.80 -20.39 22.81
C ILE A 181 -18.21 -21.78 23.29
N ASN A 182 -17.90 -22.11 24.54
CA ASN A 182 -18.19 -23.45 25.10
C ASN A 182 -19.70 -23.76 25.18
N LYS A 183 -20.56 -22.73 25.25
CA LYS A 183 -22.02 -22.85 25.21
C LYS A 183 -22.58 -23.06 23.80
N ASP A 184 -21.79 -22.83 22.76
CA ASP A 184 -22.20 -22.85 21.35
C ASP A 184 -21.44 -23.94 20.58
N ALA A 185 -22.04 -25.13 20.53
CA ALA A 185 -21.41 -26.32 19.94
C ALA A 185 -20.98 -26.12 18.48
N ASP A 186 -21.69 -25.27 17.73
CA ASP A 186 -21.44 -25.02 16.31
C ASP A 186 -20.53 -23.79 16.08
N PHE A 187 -19.95 -23.20 17.14
CA PHE A 187 -19.19 -21.95 17.00
C PHE A 187 -18.07 -22.06 15.96
N PHE A 188 -17.25 -23.11 16.06
CA PHE A 188 -16.13 -23.32 15.15
C PHE A 188 -16.59 -23.74 13.75
N GLU A 189 -17.66 -24.54 13.64
CA GLU A 189 -18.26 -24.89 12.36
C GLU A 189 -18.69 -23.64 11.59
N ARG A 190 -19.44 -22.75 12.24
CA ARG A 190 -19.92 -21.50 11.63
C ARG A 190 -18.79 -20.52 11.30
N LEU A 191 -17.74 -20.47 12.12
CA LEU A 191 -16.54 -19.69 11.79
C LEU A 191 -15.84 -20.24 10.55
N ASN A 192 -15.74 -21.57 10.43
CA ASN A 192 -15.14 -22.24 9.28
C ASN A 192 -15.96 -22.03 8.00
N ASP A 193 -17.28 -22.07 8.10
CA ASP A 193 -18.18 -21.82 6.97
C ASP A 193 -17.99 -20.40 6.42
N LEU A 194 -17.94 -19.39 7.30
CA LEU A 194 -17.66 -18.01 6.89
C LEU A 194 -16.30 -17.87 6.18
N ILE A 195 -15.26 -18.53 6.68
CA ILE A 195 -13.93 -18.55 6.06
C ILE A 195 -14.00 -19.22 4.67
N LYS A 196 -14.68 -20.35 4.57
CA LYS A 196 -14.81 -21.12 3.33
C LYS A 196 -15.59 -20.36 2.27
N ASP A 197 -16.72 -19.77 2.64
CA ASP A 197 -17.57 -18.98 1.75
C ASP A 197 -16.85 -17.71 1.27
N ALA A 198 -16.16 -17.02 2.18
CA ALA A 198 -15.34 -15.87 1.83
C ALA A 198 -14.23 -16.24 0.83
N LYS A 199 -13.52 -17.35 1.07
CA LYS A 199 -12.48 -17.86 0.17
C LYS A 199 -13.04 -18.22 -1.21
N ALA A 200 -14.18 -18.91 -1.26
CA ALA A 200 -14.83 -19.27 -2.51
C ALA A 200 -15.24 -18.04 -3.33
N ASN A 201 -15.79 -17.01 -2.67
CA ASN A 201 -16.18 -15.76 -3.32
C ASN A 201 -14.98 -14.98 -3.87
N ILE A 202 -13.84 -14.95 -3.16
CA ILE A 202 -12.61 -14.30 -3.67
C ILE A 202 -12.12 -15.00 -4.94
N ILE A 203 -12.07 -16.34 -4.93
CA ILE A 203 -11.60 -17.13 -6.08
C ILE A 203 -12.55 -16.96 -7.28
N ALA A 204 -13.86 -16.87 -7.03
CA ALA A 204 -14.84 -16.69 -8.10
C ALA A 204 -14.80 -15.29 -8.74
N LEU A 205 -14.42 -14.26 -7.98
CA LEU A 205 -14.49 -12.86 -8.41
C LEU A 205 -13.17 -12.29 -8.93
N ALA A 206 -12.03 -12.81 -8.49
CA ALA A 206 -10.72 -12.26 -8.82
C ALA A 206 -9.78 -13.33 -9.38
N LYS A 207 -9.33 -13.16 -10.64
CA LYS A 207 -8.29 -14.04 -11.20
C LYS A 207 -6.92 -13.81 -10.55
N VAL A 208 -6.68 -12.61 -10.02
CA VAL A 208 -5.49 -12.25 -9.26
C VAL A 208 -5.87 -11.92 -7.81
N PRO A 209 -5.33 -12.62 -6.81
CA PRO A 209 -5.65 -12.37 -5.40
C PRO A 209 -5.40 -10.91 -4.98
N ILE A 210 -6.27 -10.38 -4.13
CA ILE A 210 -6.11 -9.02 -3.56
C ILE A 210 -4.79 -8.88 -2.80
N GLU A 211 -4.33 -9.94 -2.12
CA GLU A 211 -3.01 -9.99 -1.46
C GLU A 211 -1.89 -9.68 -2.45
N THR A 212 -1.87 -10.36 -3.60
CA THR A 212 -0.88 -10.12 -4.65
C THR A 212 -0.95 -8.69 -5.20
N GLN A 213 -2.17 -8.14 -5.36
CA GLN A 213 -2.34 -6.74 -5.78
C GLN A 213 -1.80 -5.75 -4.73
N LEU A 214 -2.02 -6.03 -3.44
CA LEU A 214 -1.46 -5.27 -2.32
C LEU A 214 0.06 -5.42 -2.22
N ASP A 215 0.64 -6.54 -2.63
CA ASP A 215 2.10 -6.72 -2.66
C ASP A 215 2.75 -5.87 -3.76
N TYR A 216 2.10 -5.68 -4.92
CA TYR A 216 2.55 -4.69 -5.93
C TYR A 216 2.56 -3.27 -5.38
N ILE A 217 1.51 -2.88 -4.64
CA ILE A 217 1.43 -1.58 -3.98
C ILE A 217 2.54 -1.45 -2.93
N SER A 218 2.73 -2.49 -2.11
CA SER A 218 3.76 -2.52 -1.08
C SER A 218 5.17 -2.38 -1.65
N TYR A 219 5.43 -2.95 -2.83
CA TYR A 219 6.69 -2.76 -3.54
C TYR A 219 6.89 -1.28 -3.91
N VAL A 220 5.90 -0.62 -4.53
CA VAL A 220 6.01 0.80 -4.92
C VAL A 220 6.14 1.72 -3.70
N GLU A 221 5.35 1.50 -2.65
CA GLU A 221 5.46 2.24 -1.39
C GLU A 221 6.85 2.11 -0.78
N SER A 222 7.38 0.89 -0.75
CA SER A 222 8.71 0.61 -0.21
C SER A 222 9.83 1.27 -1.02
N MET A 223 9.68 1.38 -2.34
CA MET A 223 10.57 2.14 -3.22
C MET A 223 10.55 3.64 -2.88
N GLY A 224 9.36 4.21 -2.67
CA GLY A 224 9.22 5.60 -2.24
C GLY A 224 9.92 5.88 -0.89
N VAL A 225 9.81 4.96 0.06
CA VAL A 225 10.50 5.06 1.37
C VAL A 225 12.02 4.93 1.21
N ALA A 226 12.49 3.99 0.39
CA ALA A 226 13.91 3.79 0.12
C ALA A 226 14.54 5.04 -0.53
N LEU A 227 13.85 5.61 -1.52
CA LEU A 227 14.26 6.86 -2.18
C LEU A 227 14.27 8.04 -1.21
N SER A 228 13.20 8.28 -0.47
CA SER A 228 13.13 9.38 0.51
C SER A 228 14.26 9.31 1.54
N THR A 229 14.57 8.11 2.04
CA THR A 229 15.67 7.89 3.00
C THR A 229 17.04 8.20 2.36
N THR A 230 17.20 7.83 1.09
CA THR A 230 18.44 8.01 0.35
C THR A 230 18.64 9.48 -0.04
N ASP A 231 17.60 10.12 -0.54
CA ASP A 231 17.59 11.53 -0.93
C ASP A 231 17.91 12.45 0.26
N GLU A 232 17.38 12.15 1.45
CA GLU A 232 17.73 12.90 2.67
C GLU A 232 19.23 12.81 2.99
N LYS A 233 19.82 11.60 2.86
CA LYS A 233 21.26 11.40 3.09
C LYS A 233 22.08 12.16 2.04
N VAL A 234 21.74 12.03 0.76
CA VAL A 234 22.44 12.69 -0.34
C VAL A 234 22.33 14.21 -0.22
N SER A 235 21.17 14.74 0.17
CA SER A 235 20.95 16.18 0.35
C SER A 235 21.89 16.77 1.40
N LYS A 236 22.15 16.06 2.51
CA LYS A 236 23.16 16.46 3.50
C LYS A 236 24.58 16.51 2.92
N TYR A 237 24.91 15.62 1.98
CA TYR A 237 26.18 15.70 1.25
C TYR A 237 26.22 16.87 0.27
N ILE A 238 25.13 17.15 -0.45
CA ILE A 238 25.03 18.31 -1.34
C ILE A 238 25.29 19.59 -0.53
N GLU A 239 24.67 19.77 0.64
CA GLU A 239 24.89 20.94 1.51
C GLU A 239 26.35 21.07 1.98
N ARG A 240 26.99 19.96 2.35
CA ARG A 240 28.41 19.96 2.77
C ARG A 240 29.32 20.26 1.59
N LEU A 241 29.02 19.70 0.41
CA LEU A 241 29.76 19.92 -0.82
C LEU A 241 29.65 21.38 -1.27
N SER A 242 28.48 22.00 -1.20
CA SER A 242 28.30 23.43 -1.48
C SER A 242 29.23 24.32 -0.65
N LYS A 243 29.49 23.96 0.61
CA LYS A 243 30.42 24.70 1.48
C LYS A 243 31.87 24.54 1.05
N LEU A 244 32.27 23.35 0.59
CA LEU A 244 33.62 23.10 0.06
C LEU A 244 33.83 23.82 -1.27
N ILE A 245 32.87 23.69 -2.17
CA ILE A 245 32.88 24.35 -3.48
C ILE A 245 32.97 25.86 -3.31
N LYS A 246 32.18 26.46 -2.41
CA LYS A 246 32.28 27.90 -2.15
C LYS A 246 33.69 28.33 -1.74
N LYS A 247 34.35 27.59 -0.85
CA LYS A 247 35.74 27.89 -0.46
C LYS A 247 36.72 27.74 -1.61
N ARG A 248 36.53 26.74 -2.47
CA ARG A 248 37.37 26.52 -3.66
C ARG A 248 37.17 27.62 -4.69
N LEU A 249 35.93 28.08 -4.90
CA LEU A 249 35.58 29.23 -5.76
C LEU A 249 36.24 30.54 -5.30
N GLU A 250 36.33 30.77 -3.98
CA GLU A 250 37.04 31.94 -3.42
C GLU A 250 38.54 31.95 -3.75
N ALA A 251 39.15 30.78 -3.94
CA ALA A 251 40.56 30.62 -4.27
C ALA A 251 40.84 30.55 -5.80
N LEU A 252 39.81 30.53 -6.64
CA LEU A 252 39.93 30.39 -8.08
C LEU A 252 40.32 31.71 -8.78
N ALA A 253 41.17 31.59 -9.81
CA ALA A 253 41.47 32.69 -10.73
C ALA A 253 40.19 33.14 -11.47
N GLU A 254 40.17 34.37 -12.02
CA GLU A 254 38.97 34.95 -12.67
C GLU A 254 38.36 34.07 -13.78
N GLU A 255 39.19 33.39 -14.57
CA GLU A 255 38.74 32.47 -15.65
C GLU A 255 38.68 31.01 -15.21
N GLY A 256 38.91 30.73 -13.93
CA GLY A 256 38.94 29.39 -13.37
C GLY A 256 37.54 28.79 -13.22
N HIS A 257 37.48 27.46 -13.26
CA HIS A 257 36.25 26.71 -13.02
C HIS A 257 36.52 25.40 -12.28
N ILE A 258 35.46 24.84 -11.70
CA ILE A 258 35.46 23.52 -11.08
C ILE A 258 34.70 22.57 -12.02
N ASP A 259 35.37 21.54 -12.49
CA ASP A 259 34.76 20.51 -13.31
C ASP A 259 34.17 19.37 -12.46
N ARG A 260 33.56 18.41 -13.14
CA ARG A 260 32.99 17.21 -12.52
C ARG A 260 34.02 16.39 -11.75
N GLU A 261 35.24 16.23 -12.27
CA GLU A 261 36.29 15.43 -11.62
C GLU A 261 36.69 16.06 -10.29
N THR A 262 36.94 17.37 -10.30
CA THR A 262 37.24 18.15 -9.11
C THR A 262 36.11 18.12 -8.07
N LEU A 263 34.85 18.19 -8.53
CA LEU A 263 33.68 18.04 -7.66
C LEU A 263 33.68 16.69 -6.93
N PHE A 264 34.10 15.63 -7.61
CA PHE A 264 34.17 14.29 -7.04
C PHE A 264 35.36 14.12 -6.08
N GLU A 265 36.50 14.75 -6.35
CA GLU A 265 37.59 14.84 -5.36
C GLU A 265 37.11 15.51 -4.06
N ASP A 266 36.40 16.64 -4.18
CA ASP A 266 35.85 17.35 -3.04
C ASP A 266 34.80 16.50 -2.30
N LEU A 267 33.97 15.74 -3.03
CA LEU A 267 33.05 14.78 -2.44
C LEU A 267 33.81 13.69 -1.66
N ASP A 268 34.90 13.16 -2.21
CA ASP A 268 35.69 12.09 -1.58
C ASP A 268 36.36 12.56 -0.27
N THR A 269 36.68 13.86 -0.14
CA THR A 269 37.14 14.43 1.15
C THR A 269 36.08 14.35 2.27
N LEU A 270 34.79 14.29 1.91
CA LEU A 270 33.70 14.12 2.86
C LEU A 270 33.53 12.66 3.33
N SER A 271 34.34 11.74 2.77
CA SER A 271 34.31 10.30 3.06
C SER A 271 32.90 9.70 2.93
N PRO A 272 32.23 9.84 1.76
CA PRO A 272 30.93 9.23 1.53
C PRO A 272 31.05 7.70 1.62
N SER A 273 29.96 7.02 1.98
CA SER A 273 29.92 5.57 1.79
C SER A 273 29.97 5.25 0.29
N PRO A 274 30.47 4.05 -0.11
CA PRO A 274 30.53 3.66 -1.52
C PRO A 274 29.19 3.81 -2.24
N THR A 275 28.11 3.47 -1.55
CA THR A 275 26.74 3.64 -2.03
C THR A 275 26.38 5.09 -2.34
N ILE A 276 26.67 6.02 -1.43
CA ILE A 276 26.39 7.45 -1.65
C ILE A 276 27.22 7.97 -2.82
N ARG A 277 28.49 7.57 -2.91
CA ARG A 277 29.37 7.94 -4.01
C ARG A 277 28.81 7.51 -5.38
N LEU A 278 28.36 6.26 -5.50
CA LEU A 278 27.69 5.73 -6.70
C LEU A 278 26.40 6.50 -7.04
N ILE A 279 25.63 6.92 -6.05
CA ILE A 279 24.42 7.72 -6.29
C ILE A 279 24.78 9.08 -6.92
N PHE A 280 25.80 9.76 -6.39
CA PHE A 280 26.28 11.01 -6.99
C PHE A 280 26.72 10.81 -8.44
N GLU A 281 27.46 9.74 -8.76
CA GLU A 281 27.87 9.45 -10.15
C GLU A 281 26.70 9.35 -11.13
N ASP A 282 25.56 8.85 -10.65
CA ASP A 282 24.40 8.61 -11.50
C ASP A 282 23.52 9.84 -11.76
N PHE A 283 23.39 10.77 -10.81
CA PHE A 283 22.55 11.96 -10.99
C PHE A 283 23.34 13.22 -11.33
N VAL A 284 24.63 13.30 -10.98
CA VAL A 284 25.48 14.44 -11.32
C VAL A 284 25.76 14.36 -12.82
N PRO A 285 25.41 15.39 -13.62
CA PRO A 285 25.72 15.44 -15.05
C PRO A 285 27.18 15.81 -15.30
N ASP A 286 27.63 15.77 -16.56
CA ASP A 286 28.83 16.52 -16.94
C ASP A 286 28.59 18.01 -16.68
N LEU A 287 29.49 18.67 -15.97
CA LEU A 287 29.27 20.01 -15.44
C LEU A 287 30.54 20.82 -15.30
N VAL A 288 30.33 22.13 -15.29
CA VAL A 288 31.33 23.14 -14.92
C VAL A 288 30.69 24.14 -13.96
N ILE A 289 31.38 24.49 -12.88
CA ILE A 289 30.97 25.52 -11.92
C ILE A 289 31.96 26.68 -12.05
N THR A 290 31.46 27.84 -12.47
CA THR A 290 32.27 29.04 -12.67
C THR A 290 32.47 29.78 -11.35
N LYS A 291 33.40 30.75 -11.34
CA LYS A 291 33.78 31.53 -10.14
C LYS A 291 32.59 32.18 -9.40
N ASN A 292 31.56 32.59 -10.13
CA ASN A 292 30.35 33.20 -9.55
C ASN A 292 29.39 32.16 -8.91
N GLY A 293 29.72 30.87 -8.96
CA GLY A 293 28.91 29.78 -8.41
C GLY A 293 27.80 29.27 -9.33
N GLU A 294 27.76 29.74 -10.58
CA GLU A 294 26.84 29.25 -11.60
C GLU A 294 27.32 27.89 -12.13
N MET A 295 26.42 26.93 -12.12
CA MET A 295 26.61 25.61 -12.72
C MET A 295 26.14 25.65 -14.18
N HIS A 296 26.96 25.06 -15.04
CA HIS A 296 26.70 24.89 -16.45
C HIS A 296 26.72 23.42 -16.82
N THR A 297 25.79 22.99 -17.65
CA THR A 297 25.76 21.65 -18.24
C THR A 297 25.70 21.73 -19.76
N LYS A 298 26.08 20.66 -20.44
CA LYS A 298 26.01 20.59 -21.91
C LYS A 298 24.57 20.36 -22.36
N ASN A 299 24.10 21.16 -23.32
CA ASN A 299 22.83 20.93 -24.01
C ASN A 299 22.94 19.75 -25.01
N SER A 300 21.86 19.48 -25.75
CA SER A 300 21.82 18.42 -26.78
C SER A 300 22.80 18.63 -27.93
N GLU A 301 23.28 19.85 -28.14
CA GLU A 301 24.24 20.24 -29.18
C GLU A 301 25.69 20.24 -28.64
N GLY A 302 25.87 19.94 -27.35
CA GLY A 302 27.17 19.91 -26.68
C GLY A 302 27.65 21.26 -26.14
N GLU A 303 26.84 22.32 -26.25
CA GLU A 303 27.19 23.67 -25.78
C GLU A 303 26.88 23.86 -24.30
N TRP A 304 27.73 24.62 -23.60
CA TRP A 304 27.55 24.94 -22.18
C TRP A 304 26.42 25.94 -21.98
N LYS A 305 25.41 25.53 -21.20
CA LYS A 305 24.27 26.37 -20.83
C LYS A 305 24.31 26.69 -19.34
N VAL A 306 23.97 27.92 -18.97
CA VAL A 306 23.79 28.33 -17.57
C VAL A 306 22.52 27.68 -17.01
N ASP A 307 22.66 26.88 -15.96
CA ASP A 307 21.52 26.23 -15.27
C ASP A 307 21.16 26.94 -13.95
N GLY A 308 22.10 27.68 -13.38
CA GLY A 308 21.91 28.50 -12.18
C GLY A 308 22.78 28.05 -11.00
N GLU A 309 22.33 28.34 -9.78
CA GLU A 309 23.10 28.08 -8.56
C GLU A 309 23.34 26.58 -8.31
N PHE A 310 24.60 26.19 -8.11
CA PHE A 310 25.06 24.81 -7.92
C PHE A 310 24.19 23.95 -7.00
N GLN A 311 23.90 24.42 -5.78
CA GLN A 311 23.14 23.62 -4.80
C GLN A 311 21.73 23.30 -5.30
N LYS A 312 21.07 24.30 -5.89
CA LYS A 312 19.72 24.17 -6.44
C LYS A 312 19.69 23.26 -7.66
N VAL A 313 20.70 23.36 -8.53
CA VAL A 313 20.82 22.51 -9.72
C VAL A 313 21.02 21.05 -9.31
N LEU A 314 21.98 20.73 -8.43
CA LEU A 314 22.18 19.36 -7.96
C LEU A 314 20.96 18.78 -7.25
N SER A 315 20.28 19.57 -6.42
CA SER A 315 19.04 19.15 -5.76
C SER A 315 17.93 18.82 -6.78
N THR A 316 17.87 19.59 -7.88
CA THR A 316 16.95 19.34 -8.98
C THR A 316 17.33 18.07 -9.75
N CYS A 317 18.62 17.84 -10.02
CA CYS A 317 19.10 16.62 -10.65
C CYS A 317 18.79 15.37 -9.82
N LEU A 318 18.99 15.44 -8.49
CA LEU A 318 18.59 14.38 -7.56
C LEU A 318 17.09 14.11 -7.63
N ALA A 319 16.25 15.14 -7.56
CA ALA A 319 14.80 14.99 -7.66
C ALA A 319 14.35 14.38 -9.00
N VAL A 320 14.99 14.75 -10.12
CA VAL A 320 14.71 14.15 -11.44
C VAL A 320 15.12 12.68 -11.47
N HIS A 321 16.27 12.35 -10.90
CA HIS A 321 16.74 10.97 -10.79
C HIS A 321 15.76 10.11 -9.98
N SER A 322 15.38 10.56 -8.78
CA SER A 322 14.48 9.83 -7.89
C SER A 322 13.06 9.73 -8.45
N LYS A 323 12.58 10.79 -9.12
CA LYS A 323 11.33 10.75 -9.91
C LYS A 323 11.33 9.61 -10.93
N ASN A 324 12.37 9.54 -11.77
CA ASN A 324 12.42 8.53 -12.84
C ASN A 324 12.52 7.12 -12.27
N THR A 325 13.22 6.96 -11.14
CA THR A 325 13.32 5.67 -10.43
C THR A 325 11.97 5.20 -9.91
N LEU A 326 11.24 6.09 -9.21
CA LEU A 326 9.92 5.77 -8.68
C LEU A 326 8.90 5.52 -9.80
N LEU A 327 8.91 6.35 -10.85
CA LEU A 327 8.07 6.16 -12.02
C LEU A 327 8.37 4.81 -12.73
N GLY A 328 9.64 4.41 -12.79
CA GLY A 328 10.03 3.09 -13.29
C GLY A 328 9.41 1.95 -12.48
N ALA A 329 9.33 2.07 -11.14
CA ALA A 329 8.67 1.09 -10.29
C ALA A 329 7.16 1.00 -10.55
N TYR A 330 6.49 2.14 -10.72
CA TYR A 330 5.08 2.19 -11.14
C TYR A 330 4.88 1.52 -12.50
N LEU A 331 5.71 1.82 -13.50
CA LEU A 331 5.59 1.24 -14.84
C LEU A 331 5.86 -0.26 -14.85
N LEU A 332 6.78 -0.74 -14.02
CA LEU A 332 7.02 -2.16 -13.83
C LEU A 332 5.77 -2.85 -13.26
N CYS A 333 5.15 -2.32 -12.19
CA CYS A 333 3.90 -2.87 -11.65
C CYS A 333 2.73 -2.77 -12.65
N LEU A 334 2.63 -1.66 -13.39
CA LEU A 334 1.60 -1.48 -14.43
C LEU A 334 1.74 -2.49 -15.57
N SER A 335 2.95 -2.96 -15.87
CA SER A 335 3.16 -4.02 -16.87
C SER A 335 2.55 -5.36 -16.47
N GLN A 336 2.40 -5.60 -15.17
CA GLN A 336 1.76 -6.78 -14.62
C GLN A 336 0.26 -6.58 -14.34
N SER A 337 -0.22 -5.34 -14.47
CA SER A 337 -1.62 -4.98 -14.25
C SER A 337 -2.40 -5.08 -15.56
N ASN A 338 -3.37 -5.99 -15.60
CA ASN A 338 -4.18 -6.27 -16.79
C ASN A 338 -5.69 -6.04 -16.51
N GLU A 339 -6.55 -6.50 -17.41
CA GLU A 339 -8.01 -6.40 -17.27
C GLU A 339 -8.56 -7.13 -16.04
N ASP A 340 -7.81 -8.10 -15.51
CA ASP A 340 -8.18 -8.85 -14.30
C ASP A 340 -7.80 -8.12 -12.99
N THR A 341 -7.07 -7.01 -13.08
CA THR A 341 -6.68 -6.16 -11.94
C THR A 341 -7.05 -4.69 -12.18
N PRO A 342 -8.32 -4.37 -12.48
CA PRO A 342 -8.71 -3.03 -12.91
C PRO A 342 -8.49 -1.98 -11.81
N HIS A 343 -8.75 -2.33 -10.54
CA HIS A 343 -8.59 -1.42 -9.41
C HIS A 343 -7.12 -1.10 -9.11
N LEU A 344 -6.23 -2.09 -9.19
CA LEU A 344 -4.78 -1.88 -9.08
C LEU A 344 -4.29 -0.96 -10.21
N ARG A 345 -4.69 -1.26 -11.45
CA ARG A 345 -4.34 -0.44 -12.62
C ARG A 345 -4.81 1.01 -12.44
N LEU A 346 -6.04 1.22 -12.00
CA LEU A 346 -6.59 2.56 -11.75
C LEU A 346 -5.79 3.31 -10.69
N ALA A 347 -5.51 2.68 -9.54
CA ALA A 347 -4.73 3.28 -8.46
C ALA A 347 -3.31 3.67 -8.93
N LEU A 348 -2.62 2.75 -9.62
CA LEU A 348 -1.28 3.00 -10.16
C LEU A 348 -1.29 4.11 -11.21
N CYS A 349 -2.20 4.07 -12.19
CA CYS A 349 -2.31 5.10 -13.24
C CYS A 349 -2.63 6.48 -12.65
N SER A 350 -3.55 6.56 -11.69
CA SER A 350 -3.93 7.81 -11.03
C SER A 350 -2.73 8.44 -10.32
N ALA A 351 -1.96 7.64 -9.56
CA ALA A 351 -0.82 8.12 -8.80
C ALA A 351 0.29 8.75 -9.65
N ILE A 352 0.45 8.29 -10.90
CA ILE A 352 1.41 8.85 -11.85
C ILE A 352 0.75 9.76 -12.91
N GLY A 353 -0.49 10.17 -12.70
CA GLY A 353 -1.18 11.14 -13.56
C GLY A 353 -1.45 10.65 -14.99
N ILE A 354 -1.54 9.33 -15.21
CA ILE A 354 -2.01 8.76 -16.47
C ILE A 354 -3.54 8.89 -16.50
N THR A 355 -4.03 9.78 -17.36
CA THR A 355 -5.47 10.06 -17.52
C THR A 355 -5.84 10.15 -18.99
N SER A 356 -7.13 10.27 -19.32
CA SER A 356 -7.57 10.54 -20.70
C SER A 356 -7.00 11.83 -21.29
N LEU A 357 -6.73 12.84 -20.44
CA LEU A 357 -6.14 14.12 -20.84
C LEU A 357 -4.60 14.11 -20.83
N ASN A 358 -3.98 13.11 -20.20
CA ASN A 358 -2.53 12.92 -20.13
C ASN A 358 -2.17 11.44 -20.35
N PRO A 359 -2.46 10.87 -21.53
CA PRO A 359 -2.25 9.45 -21.76
C PRO A 359 -0.77 9.13 -21.98
N LEU A 360 -0.31 8.02 -21.42
CA LEU A 360 1.00 7.43 -21.76
C LEU A 360 0.81 6.46 -22.93
N ASN A 361 1.15 6.90 -24.15
CA ASN A 361 0.99 6.10 -25.35
C ASN A 361 2.30 5.41 -25.75
N LYS A 362 2.37 4.10 -25.54
CA LYS A 362 3.56 3.27 -25.81
C LYS A 362 4.01 3.25 -27.28
N GLU A 363 3.09 3.52 -28.21
CA GLU A 363 3.38 3.60 -29.65
C GLU A 363 4.02 4.93 -30.05
N ARG A 364 3.93 5.95 -29.19
CA ARG A 364 4.55 7.24 -29.45
C ARG A 364 6.01 7.20 -29.01
N GLU A 365 6.90 7.62 -29.91
CA GLU A 365 8.35 7.62 -29.69
C GLU A 365 8.77 8.40 -28.44
N GLU A 366 8.21 9.59 -28.20
CA GLU A 366 8.57 10.40 -27.04
C GLU A 366 8.13 9.76 -25.71
N ASP A 367 6.94 9.14 -25.69
CA ASP A 367 6.41 8.45 -24.51
C ASP A 367 7.20 7.15 -24.27
N ARG A 368 7.59 6.44 -25.33
CA ARG A 368 8.47 5.26 -25.26
C ARG A 368 9.85 5.61 -24.73
N ALA A 369 10.44 6.71 -25.18
CA ALA A 369 11.72 7.19 -24.67
C ALA A 369 11.66 7.52 -23.17
N ILE A 370 10.54 8.09 -22.69
CA ILE A 370 10.29 8.29 -21.26
C ILE A 370 10.24 6.95 -20.51
N ILE A 371 9.52 5.96 -21.04
CA ILE A 371 9.43 4.62 -20.43
C ILE A 371 10.83 4.00 -20.33
N ILE A 372 11.57 3.91 -21.43
CA ILE A 372 12.92 3.33 -21.44
C ILE A 372 13.83 4.03 -20.43
N LYS A 373 13.83 5.38 -20.40
CA LYS A 373 14.61 6.17 -19.45
C LYS A 373 14.28 5.84 -18.00
N THR A 374 13.00 5.78 -17.65
CA THR A 374 12.57 5.49 -16.27
C THR A 374 12.92 4.07 -15.83
N LEU A 375 12.80 3.09 -16.73
CA LEU A 375 13.23 1.71 -16.48
C LEU A 375 14.75 1.61 -16.30
N ASP A 376 15.54 2.40 -17.04
CA ASP A 376 16.99 2.49 -16.85
C ASP A 376 17.37 3.08 -15.49
N HIS A 377 16.69 4.15 -15.07
CA HIS A 377 16.89 4.72 -13.73
C HIS A 377 16.59 3.70 -12.63
N LEU A 378 15.47 2.97 -12.74
CA LEU A 378 15.15 1.89 -11.81
C LEU A 378 16.25 0.81 -11.82
N LYS A 379 16.69 0.36 -12.99
CA LYS A 379 17.74 -0.67 -13.11
C LYS A 379 19.05 -0.25 -12.46
N ARG A 380 19.45 1.02 -12.61
CA ARG A 380 20.64 1.58 -11.95
C ARG A 380 20.48 1.63 -10.45
N PHE A 381 19.32 2.09 -9.95
CA PHE A 381 19.04 2.11 -8.52
C PHE A 381 19.20 0.72 -7.89
N MET A 382 18.63 -0.30 -8.52
CA MET A 382 18.68 -1.68 -8.06
C MET A 382 20.11 -2.22 -7.94
N ARG A 383 20.98 -1.91 -8.92
CA ARG A 383 22.38 -2.34 -8.91
C ARG A 383 23.23 -1.79 -7.77
N ARG A 384 22.79 -0.71 -7.11
CA ARG A 384 23.56 -0.05 -6.03
C ARG A 384 23.41 -0.75 -4.68
N GLY A 385 22.50 -1.74 -4.56
CA GLY A 385 22.23 -2.45 -3.31
C GLY A 385 21.60 -1.57 -2.23
N VAL A 386 20.91 -0.49 -2.60
CA VAL A 386 20.16 0.37 -1.64
C VAL A 386 18.74 -0.14 -1.48
N THR A 387 18.61 -1.45 -1.32
CA THR A 387 17.35 -2.18 -1.43
C THR A 387 16.85 -2.68 -0.08
N ASP A 388 17.55 -2.39 1.03
CA ASP A 388 17.21 -2.85 2.39
C ASP A 388 15.76 -2.58 2.81
N LYS A 389 15.17 -1.50 2.30
CA LYS A 389 13.78 -1.11 2.60
C LYS A 389 12.78 -1.57 1.54
N VAL A 390 13.25 -2.08 0.39
CA VAL A 390 12.41 -2.46 -0.74
C VAL A 390 11.82 -3.86 -0.50
N LYS A 391 10.50 -3.98 -0.67
CA LYS A 391 9.77 -5.23 -0.46
C LYS A 391 9.60 -5.96 -1.79
N PHE A 392 10.31 -7.07 -1.98
CA PHE A 392 10.26 -7.88 -3.22
C PHE A 392 9.22 -9.00 -3.21
N THR A 393 8.34 -9.06 -2.21
CA THR A 393 7.40 -10.19 -2.02
C THR A 393 6.63 -10.56 -3.29
N VAL A 394 6.10 -9.58 -4.02
CA VAL A 394 5.33 -9.82 -5.25
C VAL A 394 6.16 -10.42 -6.40
N TRP A 395 7.47 -10.18 -6.36
CA TRP A 395 8.43 -10.63 -7.36
C TRP A 395 9.17 -11.89 -6.92
N GLY A 396 8.90 -12.43 -5.72
CA GLY A 396 9.70 -13.49 -5.11
C GLY A 396 11.01 -12.97 -4.50
N ASN A 397 11.87 -12.35 -5.31
CA ASN A 397 13.15 -11.78 -4.90
C ASN A 397 13.64 -10.65 -5.83
N GLU A 398 14.78 -10.05 -5.48
CA GLU A 398 15.41 -8.96 -6.24
C GLU A 398 15.83 -9.38 -7.67
N ASP A 399 16.34 -10.59 -7.84
CA ASP A 399 16.82 -11.10 -9.14
C ASP A 399 15.67 -11.30 -10.13
N GLU A 400 14.54 -11.85 -9.65
CA GLU A 400 13.33 -12.06 -10.43
C GLU A 400 12.69 -10.74 -10.85
N MET A 401 12.64 -9.76 -9.94
CA MET A 401 12.21 -8.40 -10.28
C MET A 401 13.13 -7.77 -11.35
N THR A 402 14.45 -7.90 -11.19
CA THR A 402 15.45 -7.35 -12.14
C THR A 402 15.34 -8.01 -13.52
N ARG A 403 15.00 -9.31 -13.56
CA ARG A 403 14.70 -10.03 -14.81
C ARG A 403 13.45 -9.47 -15.48
N ALA A 404 12.36 -9.31 -14.73
CA ALA A 404 11.12 -8.72 -15.22
C ALA A 404 11.33 -7.29 -15.76
N LEU A 405 12.10 -6.48 -15.04
CA LEU A 405 12.51 -5.14 -15.46
C LEU A 405 13.29 -5.16 -16.78
N THR A 406 14.25 -6.08 -16.91
CA THR A 406 15.06 -6.19 -18.14
C THR A 406 14.22 -6.67 -19.33
N GLN A 407 13.29 -7.61 -19.12
CA GLN A 407 12.36 -8.05 -20.15
C GLN A 407 11.43 -6.94 -20.60
N LEU A 408 10.84 -6.20 -19.64
CA LEU A 408 9.97 -5.07 -19.94
C LEU A 408 10.70 -3.98 -20.71
N LYS A 409 11.95 -3.65 -20.32
CA LYS A 409 12.75 -2.68 -21.07
C LYS A 409 13.01 -3.18 -22.49
N GLY A 410 13.42 -4.44 -22.63
CA GLY A 410 13.70 -5.07 -23.92
C GLY A 410 12.52 -5.05 -24.88
N SER A 411 11.28 -5.20 -24.39
CA SER A 411 10.09 -5.14 -25.26
C SER A 411 9.94 -3.77 -25.92
N TYR A 412 10.17 -2.68 -25.18
CA TYR A 412 10.10 -1.32 -25.74
C TYR A 412 11.29 -0.99 -26.65
N GLU A 413 12.48 -1.55 -26.38
CA GLU A 413 13.64 -1.39 -27.26
C GLU A 413 13.48 -2.15 -28.59
N SER A 414 12.90 -3.36 -28.56
CA SER A 414 12.71 -4.20 -29.76
C SER A 414 11.63 -3.72 -30.72
N GLU A 415 10.56 -3.10 -30.23
CA GLU A 415 9.49 -2.50 -31.06
C GLU A 415 10.00 -1.32 -31.90
N THR A 416 11.17 -0.75 -31.57
CA THR A 416 11.82 0.30 -32.36
C THR A 416 12.52 -0.26 -33.60
N MET A 417 12.91 -1.54 -33.61
CA MET A 417 13.60 -2.16 -34.75
C MET A 417 12.64 -2.72 -35.81
N SER A 418 11.38 -3.00 -35.47
CA SER A 418 10.41 -3.55 -36.43
C SER A 418 9.77 -2.50 -37.37
N LEU A 419 10.01 -1.21 -37.14
CA LEU A 419 9.54 -0.10 -37.99
C LEU A 419 10.63 0.47 -38.91
N ALA A 420 11.83 -0.13 -38.90
CA ALA A 420 13.00 0.33 -39.67
C ALA A 420 13.44 -0.64 -40.78
N LEU A 421 12.51 -1.44 -41.34
CA LEU A 421 12.76 -2.32 -42.49
C LEU A 421 11.90 -1.97 -43.70
#